data_AF-A0A914LUW4-F1
#
_entry.id   AF-A0A914LUW4-F1
#
_cell.length_a   1.000
_cell.length_b   1.000
_cell.length_c   1.000
_cell.angle_alpha   90.00
_cell.angle_beta   90.00
_cell.angle_gamma   90.00
#
_symmetry.space_group_name_H-M   'P 1'
#
loop_
_entity.id
_entity.type
_entity.pdbx_description
1 polymer ?
#
loop_
_entity_poly.entity_id
_entity_poly.type
_entity_poly.pdbx_seq_one_letter_code
_entity_poly.pdbx_strand_id
1 'polypeptide(L)'
;MDTPNLKFCYNKGCGAKFNPDENKEDSCIFHPGPPYFHDAYKIWMCCNKKSTDFTAWLNFEGCTRGPHNPVKPDVPKIQQTQPKAEEKIPIRVLVTGAAGQIGYSLVIQIAKGDVFGKETPIVLVMLDIPPLGEVLKGVELELYDCALANLIAVEPVTTEEAAFKDIDYAFLVGAMPRKEGMERKDLLAANVKIFKSQGQALAKYSKPTVKVLVVGNPANTNAFICAKYAAEKIPSKNFSAMTRLDHNRAIAQIAARCGVDCGSVKKVIIWGNHSSTQFPDVKHAKVIKGGTEIGAYEAVNDVPWIQNEFISTVQKRGAVIIEKRKLSSAMSAAKAACDHIHDWHFGTKDGDWVSMAVPSDGSYGIPKGLVFSFPITIDAKTRNWKIVQGLELDDFTKQKIEITTEPKVFLNLFLMDSSNLLLCYNKGCGAKFNPAENKEDSCIFHPGPPYFHDAYKIWKCCNKKSTDFSTWLSFEGCTRGPHNPDKPCNDVPKVLLSQPEVDEKMIVWNGLNKPAERSEAHNRERVSLSVQMTESSSKALENELQRRKENVEIIDEIQNLKLLIGTGCTNNACKATYTGPETDLQECLHHPGNAIFHEGMKFWSCCERKTTDFGAFLDQLGCSRGKHCWTKGL
;
A
#
# COMPACT_ATOMS: atom_id res chain seq x y z
N MET A 1 -1.62 19.65 -83.14
CA MET A 1 -3.00 19.27 -82.77
C MET A 1 -3.13 19.54 -81.30
N ASP A 2 -3.83 20.61 -80.95
CA ASP A 2 -4.01 21.05 -79.57
C ASP A 2 -4.76 19.98 -78.78
N THR A 3 -4.20 19.57 -77.65
CA THR A 3 -4.89 18.70 -76.68
C THR A 3 -6.12 19.42 -76.12
N PRO A 4 -7.32 18.83 -76.18
CA PRO A 4 -8.54 19.49 -75.74
C PRO A 4 -8.49 19.83 -74.24
N ASN A 5 -8.87 21.06 -73.90
CA ASN A 5 -8.88 21.60 -72.54
C ASN A 5 -10.07 21.01 -71.75
N LEU A 6 -9.93 19.76 -71.31
CA LEU A 6 -10.97 19.03 -70.59
C LEU A 6 -11.15 19.57 -69.15
N LYS A 7 -12.40 19.89 -68.78
CA LYS A 7 -12.79 20.29 -67.41
C LYS A 7 -13.46 19.14 -66.67
N PHE A 8 -13.44 19.17 -65.34
CA PHE A 8 -14.11 18.18 -64.49
C PHE A 8 -15.54 18.60 -64.16
N CYS A 9 -16.49 17.67 -64.22
CA CYS A 9 -17.89 17.91 -63.86
C CYS A 9 -18.14 17.68 -62.36
N TYR A 10 -18.69 18.69 -61.68
CA TYR A 10 -19.05 18.67 -60.27
C TYR A 10 -20.54 18.40 -60.00
N ASN A 11 -21.33 18.05 -61.04
CA ASN A 11 -22.68 17.56 -60.82
C ASN A 11 -22.65 16.24 -60.02
N LYS A 12 -23.52 16.11 -59.03
CA LYS A 12 -23.55 14.97 -58.10
C LYS A 12 -23.84 13.67 -58.86
N GLY A 13 -22.93 12.70 -58.79
CA GLY A 13 -23.05 11.40 -59.48
C GLY A 13 -22.48 11.35 -60.90
N CYS A 14 -21.93 12.46 -61.44
CA CYS A 14 -21.30 12.46 -62.77
C CYS A 14 -19.79 12.19 -62.74
N GLY A 15 -19.00 13.11 -62.16
CA GLY A 15 -17.54 12.96 -62.04
C GLY A 15 -16.74 12.84 -63.35
N ALA A 16 -17.35 13.10 -64.51
CA ALA A 16 -16.70 12.97 -65.81
C ALA A 16 -15.81 14.17 -66.15
N LYS A 17 -14.80 13.95 -67.00
CA LYS A 17 -14.08 15.02 -67.70
C LYS A 17 -14.77 15.31 -69.03
N PHE A 18 -15.00 16.58 -69.35
CA PHE A 18 -15.73 16.99 -70.55
C PHE A 18 -15.05 18.17 -71.24
N ASN A 19 -15.23 18.29 -72.56
CA ASN A 19 -14.81 19.46 -73.32
C ASN A 19 -15.88 20.56 -73.16
N PRO A 20 -15.54 21.75 -72.63
CA PRO A 20 -16.51 22.83 -72.47
C PRO A 20 -17.18 23.27 -73.78
N ASP A 21 -16.47 23.15 -74.90
CA ASP A 21 -16.96 23.57 -76.22
C ASP A 21 -18.01 22.60 -76.79
N GLU A 22 -18.12 21.39 -76.23
CA GLU A 22 -19.06 20.33 -76.65
C GLU A 22 -20.16 20.05 -75.61
N ASN A 23 -20.28 20.88 -74.57
CA ASN A 23 -21.20 20.68 -73.44
C ASN A 23 -22.65 21.08 -73.80
N LYS A 24 -23.48 20.10 -74.16
CA LYS A 24 -24.89 20.29 -74.53
C LYS A 24 -25.83 20.09 -73.33
N GLU A 25 -27.10 20.46 -73.50
CA GLU A 25 -28.11 20.37 -72.43
C GLU A 25 -28.39 18.95 -71.93
N ASP A 26 -27.95 17.90 -72.62
CA ASP A 26 -28.16 16.50 -72.25
C ASP A 26 -26.86 15.72 -72.01
N SER A 27 -25.70 16.40 -71.96
CA SER A 27 -24.38 15.75 -71.89
C SER A 27 -24.07 15.08 -70.55
N CYS A 28 -24.75 15.44 -69.46
CA CYS A 28 -24.51 14.93 -68.12
C CYS A 28 -25.77 14.28 -67.53
N ILE A 29 -25.63 13.13 -66.87
CA ILE A 29 -26.67 12.52 -66.05
C ILE A 29 -26.27 12.65 -64.57
N PHE A 30 -27.11 13.27 -63.74
CA PHE A 30 -26.76 13.59 -62.34
C PHE A 30 -27.96 13.67 -61.40
N HIS A 31 -27.69 13.86 -60.10
CA HIS A 31 -28.69 14.04 -59.04
C HIS A 31 -28.80 15.51 -58.62
N PRO A 32 -29.91 16.22 -58.92
CA PRO A 32 -30.07 17.63 -58.53
C PRO A 32 -30.37 17.80 -57.03
N GLY A 33 -31.00 16.79 -56.41
CA GLY A 33 -31.39 16.83 -55.01
C GLY A 33 -30.21 16.71 -54.03
N PRO A 34 -30.34 17.23 -52.80
CA PRO A 34 -29.36 16.98 -51.76
C PRO A 34 -29.41 15.50 -51.33
N PRO A 35 -28.29 14.97 -50.82
CA PRO A 35 -28.30 13.68 -50.14
C PRO A 35 -29.02 13.80 -48.79
N TYR A 36 -29.75 12.75 -48.42
CA TYR A 36 -30.39 12.62 -47.12
C TYR A 36 -29.93 11.32 -46.45
N PHE A 37 -29.54 11.41 -45.18
CA PHE A 37 -29.00 10.30 -44.41
C PHE A 37 -29.89 10.04 -43.19
N HIS A 38 -30.46 8.84 -43.09
CA HIS A 38 -31.35 8.46 -41.99
C HIS A 38 -31.33 6.95 -41.76
N ASP A 39 -31.26 6.50 -40.51
CA ASP A 39 -31.30 5.09 -40.09
C ASP A 39 -30.46 4.15 -40.98
N ALA A 40 -29.17 4.45 -41.11
CA ALA A 40 -28.17 3.76 -41.95
C ALA A 40 -28.35 3.88 -43.48
N TYR A 41 -29.49 4.36 -43.97
CA TYR A 41 -29.74 4.60 -45.38
C TYR A 41 -29.17 5.93 -45.86
N LYS A 42 -28.65 5.92 -47.08
CA LYS A 42 -28.17 7.08 -47.84
C LYS A 42 -29.10 7.22 -49.03
N ILE A 43 -29.72 8.38 -49.18
CA ILE A 43 -30.87 8.59 -50.07
C ILE A 43 -30.61 9.81 -50.95
N TRP A 44 -30.85 9.68 -52.26
CA TRP A 44 -30.93 10.84 -53.15
C TRP A 44 -32.35 11.41 -53.12
N MET A 45 -32.56 12.59 -52.52
CA MET A 45 -33.91 13.17 -52.38
C MET A 45 -34.61 13.42 -53.71
N CYS A 46 -33.86 13.60 -54.80
CA CYS A 46 -34.41 13.83 -56.14
C CYS A 46 -35.07 12.60 -56.79
N CYS A 47 -34.75 11.37 -56.36
CA CYS A 47 -35.30 10.16 -56.95
C CYS A 47 -35.58 9.04 -55.95
N ASN A 48 -35.41 9.30 -54.65
CA ASN A 48 -35.60 8.38 -53.54
C ASN A 48 -34.83 7.05 -53.65
N LYS A 49 -33.76 7.01 -54.47
CA LYS A 49 -32.84 5.87 -54.55
C LYS A 49 -32.06 5.81 -53.25
N LYS A 50 -32.07 4.65 -52.58
CA LYS A 50 -31.46 4.44 -51.28
C LYS A 50 -30.55 3.22 -51.24
N SER A 51 -29.47 3.31 -50.47
CA SER A 51 -28.60 2.16 -50.16
C SER A 51 -28.06 2.31 -48.74
N THR A 52 -27.79 1.17 -48.10
CA THR A 52 -27.09 1.10 -46.81
C THR A 52 -25.56 1.16 -46.98
N ASP A 53 -25.05 0.84 -48.17
CA ASP A 53 -23.64 0.96 -48.53
C ASP A 53 -23.34 2.31 -49.23
N PHE A 54 -22.26 2.98 -48.80
CA PHE A 54 -21.92 4.32 -49.27
C PHE A 54 -21.42 4.34 -50.71
N THR A 55 -20.63 3.33 -51.08
CA THR A 55 -20.06 3.21 -52.42
C THR A 55 -21.15 2.89 -53.43
N ALA A 56 -22.04 1.95 -53.10
CA ALA A 56 -23.19 1.60 -53.93
C ALA A 56 -24.16 2.79 -54.10
N TRP A 57 -24.36 3.60 -53.06
CA TRP A 57 -25.21 4.79 -53.13
C TRP A 57 -24.63 5.88 -54.06
N LEU A 58 -23.31 6.13 -53.99
CA LEU A 58 -22.64 7.09 -54.86
C LEU A 58 -22.66 6.68 -56.33
N ASN A 59 -22.65 5.38 -56.60
CA ASN A 59 -22.64 4.81 -57.94
C ASN A 59 -24.04 4.69 -58.57
N PHE A 60 -25.09 5.19 -57.91
CA PHE A 60 -26.40 5.28 -58.54
C PHE A 60 -26.34 6.22 -59.74
N GLU A 61 -26.86 5.74 -60.88
CA GLU A 61 -27.00 6.57 -62.06
C GLU A 61 -27.93 7.75 -61.74
N GLY A 62 -27.51 8.95 -62.16
CA GLY A 62 -28.25 10.19 -61.97
C GLY A 62 -29.68 10.11 -62.51
N CYS A 63 -30.57 10.93 -61.97
CA CYS A 63 -31.99 10.93 -62.35
C CYS A 63 -32.39 12.10 -63.26
N THR A 64 -31.46 12.99 -63.60
CA THR A 64 -31.73 14.19 -64.39
C THR A 64 -30.63 14.36 -65.44
N ARG A 65 -31.02 14.76 -66.65
CA ARG A 65 -30.09 15.16 -67.72
C ARG A 65 -29.91 16.67 -67.72
N GLY A 66 -28.69 17.13 -67.98
CA GLY A 66 -28.33 18.54 -68.04
C GLY A 66 -26.93 18.73 -68.61
N PRO A 67 -26.44 19.97 -68.73
CA PRO A 67 -25.03 20.22 -69.05
C PRO A 67 -24.11 19.85 -67.87
N HIS A 68 -22.87 19.51 -68.16
CA HIS A 68 -21.84 19.35 -67.14
C HIS A 68 -21.56 20.68 -66.42
N ASN A 69 -21.33 20.63 -65.11
CA ASN A 69 -21.02 21.80 -64.30
C ASN A 69 -19.51 21.84 -63.96
N PRO A 70 -18.73 22.79 -64.49
CA PRO A 70 -17.30 22.91 -64.19
C PRO A 70 -17.00 23.63 -62.86
N VAL A 71 -18.03 24.15 -62.18
CA VAL A 71 -17.85 24.92 -60.94
C VAL A 71 -17.77 23.99 -59.75
N LYS A 72 -16.61 23.96 -59.09
CA LYS A 72 -16.44 23.25 -57.83
C LYS A 72 -17.34 23.91 -56.77
N PRO A 73 -18.28 23.18 -56.14
CA PRO A 73 -19.10 23.75 -55.08
C PRO A 73 -18.21 24.19 -53.92
N ASP A 74 -18.55 25.33 -53.33
CA ASP A 74 -17.89 25.81 -52.12
C ASP A 74 -17.99 24.74 -51.03
N VAL A 75 -16.86 24.44 -50.39
CA VAL A 75 -16.86 23.55 -49.23
C VAL A 75 -17.75 24.21 -48.18
N PRO A 76 -18.81 23.54 -47.67
CA PRO A 76 -19.63 24.11 -46.61
C PRO A 76 -18.70 24.51 -45.47
N LYS A 77 -18.68 25.80 -45.13
CA LYS A 77 -18.03 26.26 -43.91
C LYS A 77 -18.73 25.52 -42.78
N ILE A 78 -18.05 24.53 -42.21
CA ILE A 78 -18.46 23.90 -40.96
C ILE A 78 -18.71 25.08 -40.02
N GLN A 79 -19.97 25.29 -39.60
CA GLN A 79 -20.26 26.23 -38.54
C GLN A 79 -19.31 25.84 -37.41
N GLN A 80 -18.35 26.70 -37.13
CA GLN A 80 -17.42 26.51 -36.04
C GLN A 80 -18.31 26.36 -34.81
N THR A 81 -18.44 25.13 -34.32
CA THR A 81 -18.75 24.90 -32.92
C THR A 81 -17.86 25.85 -32.14
N GLN A 82 -18.46 26.55 -31.17
CA GLN A 82 -17.79 27.45 -30.23
C GLN A 82 -16.34 27.03 -29.99
N PRO A 83 -15.38 27.98 -29.91
CA PRO A 83 -13.96 27.68 -29.80
C PRO A 83 -13.77 26.51 -28.83
N LYS A 84 -13.29 25.38 -29.37
CA LYS A 84 -12.97 24.17 -28.60
C LYS A 84 -12.14 24.67 -27.43
N ALA A 85 -12.69 24.61 -26.21
CA ALA A 85 -11.98 25.02 -25.01
C ALA A 85 -10.57 24.42 -25.10
N GLU A 86 -9.53 25.24 -24.89
CA GLU A 86 -8.14 24.76 -24.90
C GLU A 86 -8.09 23.43 -24.15
N GLU A 87 -7.68 22.37 -24.83
CA GLU A 87 -7.72 21.01 -24.32
C GLU A 87 -6.67 20.91 -23.21
N LYS A 88 -7.07 21.27 -21.99
CA LYS A 88 -6.21 21.31 -20.81
C LYS A 88 -5.72 19.89 -20.55
N ILE A 89 -4.40 19.69 -20.65
CA ILE A 89 -3.76 18.40 -20.37
C ILE A 89 -4.06 18.02 -18.91
N PRO A 90 -4.68 16.86 -18.64
CA PRO A 90 -5.01 16.47 -17.28
C PRO A 90 -3.76 16.24 -16.42
N ILE A 91 -3.84 16.67 -15.15
CA ILE A 91 -2.80 16.38 -14.16
C ILE A 91 -2.98 14.93 -13.70
N ARG A 92 -1.91 14.13 -13.79
CA ARG A 92 -1.90 12.74 -13.31
C ARG A 92 -1.45 12.70 -11.85
N VAL A 93 -2.32 12.24 -10.96
CA VAL A 93 -2.09 12.28 -9.50
C VAL A 93 -2.14 10.87 -8.93
N LEU A 94 -1.02 10.40 -8.39
CA LEU A 94 -0.92 9.12 -7.71
C LEU A 94 -1.25 9.24 -6.22
N VAL A 95 -2.08 8.34 -5.71
CA VAL A 95 -2.28 8.10 -4.27
C VAL A 95 -1.99 6.63 -3.96
N THR A 96 -0.97 6.37 -3.12
CA THR A 96 -0.69 5.00 -2.64
C THR A 96 -1.44 4.71 -1.34
N GLY A 97 -1.78 3.45 -1.06
CA GLY A 97 -2.62 3.11 0.09
C GLY A 97 -4.03 3.71 -0.03
N ALA A 98 -4.53 3.82 -1.27
CA ALA A 98 -5.77 4.54 -1.59
C ALA A 98 -7.02 3.86 -1.00
N ALA A 99 -6.99 2.54 -0.76
CA ALA A 99 -8.08 1.84 -0.08
C ALA A 99 -8.06 2.04 1.46
N GLY A 100 -6.98 2.62 2.01
CA GLY A 100 -6.88 2.96 3.42
C GLY A 100 -7.73 4.17 3.82
N GLN A 101 -7.98 4.37 5.12
CA GLN A 101 -8.84 5.46 5.63
C GLN A 101 -8.39 6.87 5.22
N ILE A 102 -7.08 7.14 5.22
CA ILE A 102 -6.53 8.42 4.74
C ILE A 102 -6.71 8.52 3.22
N GLY A 103 -6.38 7.45 2.49
CA GLY A 103 -6.55 7.35 1.04
C GLY A 103 -7.98 7.67 0.62
N TYR A 104 -8.96 6.99 1.21
CA TYR A 104 -10.39 7.19 0.99
C TYR A 104 -10.84 8.65 1.22
N SER A 105 -10.37 9.28 2.30
CA SER A 105 -10.67 10.71 2.56
C SER A 105 -9.94 11.67 1.60
N LEU A 106 -8.80 11.27 1.06
CA LEU A 106 -7.90 12.09 0.23
C LEU A 106 -8.33 12.10 -1.24
N VAL A 107 -8.67 10.93 -1.79
CA VAL A 107 -9.00 10.78 -3.21
C VAL A 107 -10.16 11.68 -3.64
N ILE A 108 -11.20 11.77 -2.81
CA ILE A 108 -12.36 12.63 -3.10
C ILE A 108 -12.01 14.12 -3.04
N GLN A 109 -11.14 14.56 -2.12
CA GLN A 109 -10.72 15.96 -2.03
C GLN A 109 -9.88 16.37 -3.24
N ILE A 110 -8.98 15.49 -3.69
CA ILE A 110 -8.21 15.68 -4.93
C ILE A 110 -9.17 15.75 -6.13
N ALA A 111 -10.06 14.76 -6.26
CA ALA A 111 -10.99 14.65 -7.38
C ALA A 111 -11.93 15.86 -7.46
N LYS A 112 -12.42 16.38 -6.32
CA LYS A 112 -13.28 17.57 -6.24
C LYS A 112 -12.58 18.88 -6.64
N GLY A 113 -11.24 18.86 -6.74
CA GLY A 113 -10.43 20.02 -7.10
C GLY A 113 -9.98 20.86 -5.91
N ASP A 114 -10.02 20.33 -4.68
CA ASP A 114 -9.54 21.07 -3.49
C ASP A 114 -8.01 21.32 -3.54
N VAL A 115 -7.28 20.53 -4.34
CA VAL A 115 -5.82 20.63 -4.48
C VAL A 115 -5.39 21.47 -5.68
N PHE A 116 -6.04 21.27 -6.84
CA PHE A 116 -5.59 21.83 -8.12
C PHE A 116 -6.60 22.81 -8.73
N GLY A 117 -7.69 23.12 -8.02
CA GLY A 117 -8.79 23.93 -8.53
C GLY A 117 -9.87 23.08 -9.22
N LYS A 118 -11.12 23.54 -9.11
CA LYS A 118 -12.32 22.83 -9.59
C LYS A 118 -12.38 22.63 -11.11
N GLU A 119 -11.68 23.48 -11.86
CA GLU A 119 -11.67 23.48 -13.33
C GLU A 119 -10.46 22.75 -13.91
N THR A 120 -9.62 22.14 -13.07
CA THR A 120 -8.40 21.46 -13.50
C THR A 120 -8.71 19.99 -13.77
N PRO A 121 -8.53 19.51 -15.01
CA PRO A 121 -8.76 18.11 -15.32
C PRO A 121 -7.77 17.21 -14.57
N ILE A 122 -8.27 16.17 -13.90
CA ILE A 122 -7.49 15.24 -13.08
C ILE A 122 -7.64 13.82 -13.61
N VAL A 123 -6.53 13.11 -13.72
CA VAL A 123 -6.51 11.65 -13.75
C VAL A 123 -6.00 11.16 -12.41
N LEU A 124 -6.83 10.42 -11.68
CA LEU A 124 -6.50 9.93 -10.36
C LEU A 124 -6.05 8.47 -10.45
N VAL A 125 -4.78 8.23 -10.12
CA VAL A 125 -4.18 6.90 -10.10
C VAL A 125 -4.17 6.41 -8.65
N MET A 126 -4.84 5.29 -8.38
CA MET A 126 -4.99 4.74 -7.03
C MET A 126 -4.20 3.43 -6.93
N LEU A 127 -3.13 3.42 -6.13
CA LEU A 127 -2.32 2.24 -5.88
C LEU A 127 -2.62 1.65 -4.50
N ASP A 128 -2.81 0.34 -4.45
CA ASP A 128 -2.80 -0.44 -3.21
C ASP A 128 -2.26 -1.85 -3.45
N ILE A 129 -2.05 -2.61 -2.39
CA ILE A 129 -1.56 -3.98 -2.48
C ILE A 129 -2.59 -4.90 -3.17
N PRO A 130 -2.17 -5.96 -3.87
CA PRO A 130 -3.08 -6.87 -4.58
C PRO A 130 -4.29 -7.38 -3.76
N PRO A 131 -4.14 -7.74 -2.45
CA PRO A 131 -5.28 -8.15 -1.62
C PRO A 131 -6.37 -7.08 -1.42
N LEU A 132 -6.08 -5.80 -1.66
CA LEU A 132 -7.04 -4.70 -1.57
C LEU A 132 -7.58 -4.25 -2.93
N GLY A 133 -7.34 -5.01 -4.01
CA GLY A 133 -7.80 -4.68 -5.36
C GLY A 133 -9.32 -4.50 -5.46
N GLU A 134 -10.11 -5.38 -4.84
CA GLU A 134 -11.58 -5.25 -4.84
C GLU A 134 -12.04 -4.03 -4.03
N VAL A 135 -11.35 -3.71 -2.93
CA VAL A 135 -11.66 -2.51 -2.13
C VAL A 135 -11.37 -1.26 -2.95
N LEU A 136 -10.24 -1.21 -3.68
CA LEU A 136 -9.94 -0.13 -4.62
C LEU A 136 -11.00 0.03 -5.70
N LYS A 137 -11.50 -1.09 -6.25
CA LYS A 137 -12.58 -1.06 -7.24
C LYS A 137 -13.85 -0.45 -6.64
N GLY A 138 -14.16 -0.77 -5.38
CA GLY A 138 -15.24 -0.10 -4.63
C GLY A 138 -15.05 1.42 -4.53
N VAL A 139 -13.85 1.88 -4.17
CA VAL A 139 -13.53 3.33 -4.11
C VAL A 139 -13.66 4.00 -5.47
N GLU A 140 -13.25 3.32 -6.54
CA GLU A 140 -13.43 3.82 -7.91
C GLU A 140 -14.92 4.01 -8.26
N LEU A 141 -15.78 3.04 -7.92
CA LEU A 141 -17.22 3.17 -8.16
C LEU A 141 -17.81 4.38 -7.42
N GLU A 142 -17.45 4.58 -6.15
CA GLU A 142 -17.90 5.76 -5.40
C GLU A 142 -17.41 7.08 -6.01
N LEU A 143 -16.19 7.12 -6.56
CA LEU A 143 -15.68 8.30 -7.24
C LEU A 143 -16.45 8.61 -8.54
N TYR A 144 -16.88 7.59 -9.29
CA TYR A 144 -17.75 7.80 -10.46
C TYR A 144 -19.14 8.29 -10.04
N ASP A 145 -19.70 7.76 -8.95
CA ASP A 145 -20.99 8.18 -8.42
C ASP A 145 -21.01 9.65 -7.94
N CYS A 146 -19.83 10.22 -7.66
CA CYS A 146 -19.70 11.64 -7.33
C CYS A 146 -19.92 12.59 -8.53
N ALA A 147 -19.96 12.09 -9.77
CA ALA A 147 -20.25 12.85 -10.99
C ALA A 147 -19.40 14.15 -11.14
N LEU A 148 -18.10 14.06 -10.87
CA LEU A 148 -17.17 15.20 -10.88
C LEU A 148 -16.67 15.50 -12.29
N ALA A 149 -17.08 16.65 -12.85
CA ALA A 149 -16.77 17.04 -14.24
C ALA A 149 -15.26 17.16 -14.54
N ASN A 150 -14.45 17.47 -13.54
CA ASN A 150 -13.01 17.62 -13.67
C ASN A 150 -12.24 16.31 -13.47
N LEU A 151 -12.89 15.23 -13.01
CA LEU A 151 -12.29 13.90 -12.88
C LEU A 151 -12.39 13.16 -14.22
N ILE A 152 -11.30 13.16 -14.98
CA ILE A 152 -11.25 12.61 -16.34
C ILE A 152 -11.16 11.10 -16.34
N ALA A 153 -10.39 10.52 -15.41
CA ALA A 153 -10.26 9.08 -15.26
C ALA A 153 -9.84 8.72 -13.83
N VAL A 154 -10.25 7.52 -13.42
CA VAL A 154 -9.78 6.85 -12.20
C VAL A 154 -9.10 5.55 -12.61
N GLU A 155 -7.86 5.35 -12.16
CA GLU A 155 -7.04 4.19 -12.51
C GLU A 155 -6.69 3.41 -11.23
N PRO A 156 -7.54 2.47 -10.76
CA PRO A 156 -7.19 1.59 -9.65
C PRO A 156 -6.23 0.50 -10.13
N VAL A 157 -5.06 0.44 -9.50
CA VAL A 157 -3.97 -0.46 -9.90
C VAL A 157 -3.30 -1.08 -8.68
N THR A 158 -2.66 -2.24 -8.89
CA THR A 158 -2.00 -3.00 -7.83
C THR A 158 -0.50 -3.21 -8.08
N THR A 159 0.04 -2.58 -9.12
CA THR A 159 1.46 -2.65 -9.50
C THR A 159 2.08 -1.26 -9.55
N GLU A 160 3.33 -1.16 -9.12
CA GLU A 160 4.07 0.11 -9.15
C GLU A 160 4.34 0.60 -10.59
N GLU A 161 4.50 -0.32 -11.55
CA GLU A 161 4.69 0.06 -12.95
C GLU A 161 3.52 0.84 -13.52
N ALA A 162 2.29 0.37 -13.31
CA ALA A 162 1.10 1.08 -13.77
C ALA A 162 0.88 2.38 -12.98
N ALA A 163 1.09 2.33 -11.66
CA ALA A 163 0.82 3.44 -10.76
C ALA A 163 1.73 4.66 -10.96
N PHE A 164 3.02 4.43 -11.21
CA PHE A 164 4.02 5.49 -11.25
C PHE A 164 4.24 6.07 -12.66
N LYS A 165 3.48 5.61 -13.65
CA LYS A 165 3.63 6.02 -15.05
C LYS A 165 3.13 7.44 -15.32
N ASP A 166 4.04 8.28 -15.81
CA ASP A 166 3.78 9.65 -16.30
C ASP A 166 3.07 10.58 -15.31
N ILE A 167 3.23 10.33 -14.00
CA ILE A 167 2.58 11.11 -12.94
C ILE A 167 3.22 12.48 -12.73
N ASP A 168 2.40 13.47 -12.36
CA ASP A 168 2.80 14.85 -12.03
C ASP A 168 2.93 15.06 -10.52
N TYR A 169 2.08 14.37 -9.75
CA TYR A 169 2.05 14.44 -8.29
C TYR A 169 1.92 13.04 -7.69
N ALA A 170 2.58 12.80 -6.56
CA ALA A 170 2.48 11.56 -5.82
C ALA A 170 2.23 11.82 -4.33
N PHE A 171 1.14 11.26 -3.81
CA PHE A 171 0.82 11.17 -2.39
C PHE A 171 1.16 9.77 -1.90
N LEU A 172 2.32 9.62 -1.27
CA LEU A 172 2.78 8.33 -0.74
C LEU A 172 2.21 8.13 0.68
N VAL A 173 0.98 7.64 0.76
CA VAL A 173 0.26 7.40 2.03
C VAL A 173 0.45 5.98 2.53
N GLY A 174 0.50 5.00 1.61
CA GLY A 174 0.70 3.59 1.92
C GLY A 174 2.04 3.32 2.60
N ALA A 175 2.00 2.89 3.85
CA ALA A 175 3.14 2.47 4.66
C ALA A 175 2.74 1.30 5.54
N MET A 176 3.72 0.52 5.99
CA MET A 176 3.46 -0.58 6.92
C MET A 176 3.04 -0.01 8.28
N PRO A 177 1.81 -0.26 8.77
CA PRO A 177 1.42 0.17 10.10
C PRO A 177 2.19 -0.63 11.14
N ARG A 178 2.45 -0.01 12.30
CA ARG A 178 3.04 -0.72 13.43
C ARG A 178 2.06 -1.78 13.92
N LYS A 179 2.48 -3.06 13.86
CA LYS A 179 1.71 -4.19 14.42
C LYS A 179 2.12 -4.43 15.87
N GLU A 180 1.23 -5.06 16.64
CA GLU A 180 1.54 -5.54 17.98
C GLU A 180 2.75 -6.49 17.94
N GLY A 181 3.65 -6.36 18.92
CA GLY A 181 4.92 -7.10 18.96
C GLY A 181 6.02 -6.62 18.01
N MET A 182 5.74 -5.67 17.09
CA MET A 182 6.75 -5.15 16.16
C MET A 182 7.68 -4.14 16.85
N GLU A 183 8.98 -4.41 16.82
CA GLU A 183 9.99 -3.47 17.28
C GLU A 183 10.15 -2.29 16.29
N ARG A 184 10.70 -1.18 16.77
CA ARG A 184 10.96 0.00 15.93
C ARG A 184 11.86 -0.32 14.73
N LYS A 185 12.85 -1.20 14.92
CA LYS A 185 13.78 -1.63 13.87
C LYS A 185 13.07 -2.39 12.74
N ASP A 186 12.11 -3.25 13.09
CA ASP A 186 11.37 -4.06 12.11
C ASP A 186 10.41 -3.18 11.31
N LEU A 187 9.75 -2.23 11.98
CA LEU A 187 8.91 -1.22 11.33
C LEU A 187 9.71 -0.37 10.33
N LEU A 188 10.91 0.07 10.72
CA LEU A 188 11.81 0.81 9.85
C LEU A 188 12.25 -0.05 8.66
N ALA A 189 12.71 -1.28 8.90
CA ALA A 189 13.16 -2.18 7.85
C ALA A 189 12.04 -2.51 6.83
N ALA A 190 10.81 -2.70 7.29
CA ALA A 190 9.65 -2.93 6.43
C ALA A 190 9.36 -1.70 5.54
N ASN A 191 9.31 -0.50 6.14
CA ASN A 191 9.05 0.72 5.38
C ASN A 191 10.21 1.10 4.44
N VAL A 192 11.47 0.82 4.82
CA VAL A 192 12.63 1.00 3.93
C VAL A 192 12.45 0.22 2.63
N LYS A 193 11.97 -1.03 2.68
CA LYS A 193 11.73 -1.83 1.47
C LYS A 193 10.67 -1.20 0.58
N ILE A 194 9.56 -0.72 1.17
CA ILE A 194 8.46 -0.08 0.45
C ILE A 194 8.94 1.19 -0.24
N PHE A 195 9.53 2.13 0.50
CA PHE A 195 9.93 3.43 -0.05
C PHE A 195 11.16 3.36 -0.94
N LYS A 196 12.00 2.33 -0.79
CA LYS A 196 13.04 1.99 -1.78
C LYS A 196 12.40 1.59 -3.11
N SER A 197 11.46 0.64 -3.10
CA SER A 197 10.76 0.18 -4.32
C SER A 197 10.05 1.35 -5.02
N GLN A 198 9.29 2.14 -4.26
CA GLN A 198 8.59 3.32 -4.79
C GLN A 198 9.55 4.39 -5.31
N GLY A 199 10.70 4.62 -4.67
CA GLY A 199 11.74 5.51 -5.18
C GLY A 199 12.30 5.05 -6.54
N GLN A 200 12.55 3.74 -6.68
CA GLN A 200 12.98 3.14 -7.94
C GLN A 200 11.88 3.21 -9.03
N ALA A 201 10.62 2.98 -8.64
CA ALA A 201 9.47 3.10 -9.55
C ALA A 201 9.29 4.55 -10.04
N LEU A 202 9.45 5.54 -9.15
CA LEU A 202 9.47 6.95 -9.51
C LEU A 202 10.57 7.24 -10.55
N ALA A 203 11.81 6.84 -10.27
CA ALA A 203 12.92 7.03 -11.22
C ALA A 203 12.64 6.34 -12.57
N LYS A 204 12.02 5.17 -12.57
CA LYS A 204 11.79 4.42 -13.81
C LYS A 204 10.62 4.99 -14.63
N TYR A 205 9.47 5.25 -14.01
CA TYR A 205 8.20 5.45 -14.72
C TYR A 205 7.64 6.87 -14.68
N SER A 206 8.01 7.68 -13.69
CA SER A 206 7.39 9.00 -13.49
C SER A 206 8.08 10.12 -14.28
N LYS A 207 7.44 11.29 -14.38
CA LYS A 207 8.05 12.49 -14.96
C LYS A 207 9.20 12.98 -14.07
N PRO A 208 10.32 13.50 -14.63
CA PRO A 208 11.41 14.07 -13.81
C PRO A 208 10.97 15.29 -12.97
N THR A 209 9.85 15.92 -13.34
CA THR A 209 9.24 17.06 -12.66
C THR A 209 8.25 16.69 -11.57
N VAL A 210 7.99 15.40 -11.34
CA VAL A 210 7.01 14.92 -10.34
C VAL A 210 7.27 15.55 -8.97
N LYS A 211 6.22 15.95 -8.26
CA LYS A 211 6.28 16.40 -6.87
C LYS A 211 5.75 15.31 -5.93
N VAL A 212 6.54 14.92 -4.95
CA VAL A 212 6.29 13.75 -4.10
C VAL A 212 6.08 14.20 -2.65
N LEU A 213 4.91 13.91 -2.10
CA LEU A 213 4.56 14.11 -0.70
C LEU A 213 4.47 12.76 0.00
N VAL A 214 5.32 12.55 1.01
CA VAL A 214 5.27 11.38 1.88
C VAL A 214 4.43 11.67 3.12
N VAL A 215 3.38 10.86 3.29
CA VAL A 215 2.48 10.87 4.44
C VAL A 215 2.68 9.63 5.30
N GLY A 216 3.02 8.50 4.68
CA GLY A 216 3.24 7.22 5.36
C GLY A 216 4.38 7.28 6.37
N ASN A 217 4.12 6.88 7.62
CA ASN A 217 5.08 6.99 8.71
C ASN A 217 6.16 5.90 8.70
N PRO A 218 7.40 6.20 9.13
CA PRO A 218 7.91 7.51 9.58
C PRO A 218 8.21 8.46 8.40
N ALA A 219 7.43 9.54 8.28
CA ALA A 219 7.32 10.31 7.03
C ALA A 219 8.65 10.92 6.56
N ASN A 220 9.41 11.60 7.44
CA ASN A 220 10.68 12.20 7.08
C ASN A 220 11.71 11.16 6.59
N THR A 221 11.85 10.04 7.30
CA THR A 221 12.79 8.97 6.94
C THR A 221 12.37 8.30 5.63
N ASN A 222 11.08 8.04 5.46
CA ASN A 222 10.54 7.47 4.23
C ASN A 222 10.74 8.39 3.02
N ALA A 223 10.55 9.71 3.18
CA ALA A 223 10.86 10.70 2.16
C ALA A 223 12.35 10.71 1.80
N PHE A 224 13.23 10.65 2.80
CA PHE A 224 14.68 10.56 2.56
C PHE A 224 15.06 9.31 1.75
N ILE A 225 14.54 8.14 2.13
CA ILE A 225 14.78 6.87 1.42
C ILE A 225 14.26 6.97 -0.01
N CYS A 226 13.04 7.44 -0.19
CA CYS A 226 12.42 7.58 -1.51
C CYS A 226 13.23 8.51 -2.42
N ALA A 227 13.62 9.69 -1.92
CA ALA A 227 14.45 10.65 -2.64
C ALA A 227 15.82 10.05 -3.02
N LYS A 228 16.46 9.31 -2.11
CA LYS A 228 17.75 8.65 -2.36
C LYS A 228 17.66 7.67 -3.53
N TYR A 229 16.63 6.84 -3.57
CA TYR A 229 16.47 5.82 -4.62
C TYR A 229 15.88 6.37 -5.93
N ALA A 230 15.36 7.60 -5.91
CA ALA A 230 14.87 8.30 -7.09
C ALA A 230 15.89 9.27 -7.72
N ALA A 231 17.05 9.46 -7.07
CA ALA A 231 18.00 10.54 -7.33
C ALA A 231 18.60 10.54 -8.75
N GLU A 232 18.58 9.40 -9.45
CA GLU A 232 19.06 9.30 -10.84
C GLU A 232 18.24 10.14 -11.83
N LYS A 233 16.95 10.39 -11.53
CA LYS A 233 16.04 11.12 -12.42
C LYS A 233 15.37 12.32 -11.77
N ILE A 234 15.07 12.25 -10.48
CA ILE A 234 14.22 13.24 -9.80
C ILE A 234 15.05 14.00 -8.78
N PRO A 235 15.11 15.34 -8.85
CA PRO A 235 15.80 16.16 -7.87
C PRO A 235 15.27 15.93 -6.45
N SER A 236 16.16 15.85 -5.45
CA SER A 236 15.76 15.68 -4.05
C SER A 236 14.79 16.76 -3.55
N LYS A 237 14.89 17.98 -4.08
CA LYS A 237 13.96 19.09 -3.76
C LYS A 237 12.49 18.82 -4.14
N ASN A 238 12.23 17.81 -4.97
CA ASN A 238 10.88 17.41 -5.33
C ASN A 238 10.24 16.45 -4.32
N PHE A 239 10.97 16.08 -3.25
CA PHE A 239 10.47 15.22 -2.18
C PHE A 239 10.21 16.05 -0.92
N SER A 240 9.06 15.84 -0.30
CA SER A 240 8.73 16.35 1.02
C SER A 240 8.06 15.30 1.88
N ALA A 241 8.08 15.51 3.20
CA ALA A 241 7.28 14.80 4.17
C ALA A 241 6.25 15.74 4.82
N MET A 242 5.12 15.17 5.22
CA MET A 242 3.98 15.95 5.69
C MET A 242 4.07 16.32 7.17
N THR A 243 4.42 17.57 7.46
CA THR A 243 4.23 18.23 8.78
C THR A 243 3.10 19.27 8.77
N ARG A 244 2.34 19.34 7.67
CA ARG A 244 1.23 20.29 7.50
C ARG A 244 0.08 20.04 8.48
N LEU A 245 -0.17 18.79 8.88
CA LEU A 245 -1.19 18.48 9.88
C LEU A 245 -0.81 19.05 11.25
N ASP A 246 0.45 18.94 11.62
CA ASP A 246 0.98 19.51 12.86
C ASP A 246 0.87 21.04 12.85
N HIS A 247 1.21 21.66 11.72
CA HIS A 247 1.09 23.10 11.49
C HIS A 247 -0.38 23.55 11.63
N ASN A 248 -1.31 22.85 10.98
CA ASN A 248 -2.74 23.15 11.07
C ASN A 248 -3.29 22.96 12.51
N ARG A 249 -2.78 21.97 13.26
CA ARG A 249 -3.13 21.77 14.68
C ARG A 249 -2.61 22.91 15.55
N ALA A 250 -1.38 23.37 15.31
CA ALA A 250 -0.79 24.50 16.01
C ALA A 250 -1.57 25.79 15.77
N ILE A 251 -1.93 26.09 14.51
CA ILE A 251 -2.84 27.20 14.15
C ILE A 251 -4.13 27.10 14.96
N ALA A 252 -4.79 25.94 14.97
CA ALA A 252 -6.05 25.76 15.66
C ALA A 252 -5.93 25.96 17.19
N GLN A 253 -4.82 25.55 17.81
CA GLN A 253 -4.59 25.77 19.25
C GLN A 253 -4.39 27.25 19.58
N ILE A 254 -3.60 27.98 18.78
CA ILE A 254 -3.39 29.43 18.99
C ILE A 254 -4.68 30.21 18.75
N ALA A 255 -5.39 29.91 17.66
CA ALA A 255 -6.65 30.55 17.32
C ALA A 255 -7.67 30.39 18.46
N ALA A 256 -7.83 29.16 18.96
CA ALA A 256 -8.72 28.86 20.08
C ALA A 256 -8.29 29.57 21.37
N ARG A 257 -6.99 29.59 21.70
CA ARG A 257 -6.46 30.27 22.90
C ARG A 257 -6.68 31.79 22.85
N CYS A 258 -6.56 32.39 21.67
CA CYS A 258 -6.72 33.83 21.48
C CYS A 258 -8.19 34.26 21.26
N GLY A 259 -9.11 33.32 21.03
CA GLY A 259 -10.51 33.60 20.70
C GLY A 259 -10.70 34.23 19.32
N VAL A 260 -9.93 33.78 18.33
CA VAL A 260 -9.97 34.29 16.94
C VAL A 260 -10.15 33.14 15.94
N ASP A 261 -10.48 33.47 14.70
CA ASP A 261 -10.56 32.50 13.61
C ASP A 261 -9.19 31.93 13.23
N CYS A 262 -9.15 30.69 12.74
CA CYS A 262 -7.91 30.05 12.28
C CYS A 262 -7.22 30.84 11.15
N GLY A 263 -7.98 31.56 10.33
CA GLY A 263 -7.44 32.42 9.26
C GLY A 263 -6.72 33.68 9.77
N SER A 264 -6.88 34.01 11.06
CA SER A 264 -6.23 35.15 11.71
C SER A 264 -4.86 34.81 12.29
N VAL A 265 -4.42 33.55 12.23
CA VAL A 265 -3.11 33.10 12.72
C VAL A 265 -2.21 32.83 11.51
N LYS A 266 -1.04 33.47 11.49
CA LYS A 266 -0.05 33.37 10.40
C LYS A 266 1.32 33.03 10.97
N LYS A 267 2.23 32.62 10.10
CA LYS A 267 3.66 32.44 10.41
C LYS A 267 3.96 31.42 11.51
N VAL A 268 3.10 30.40 11.67
CA VAL A 268 3.36 29.26 12.55
C VAL A 268 4.42 28.37 11.94
N ILE A 269 5.30 27.79 12.77
CA ILE A 269 6.39 26.94 12.32
C ILE A 269 6.29 25.59 13.02
N ILE A 270 6.57 24.51 12.29
CA ILE A 270 6.84 23.20 12.86
C ILE A 270 8.27 22.87 12.47
N TRP A 271 9.14 22.70 13.47
CA TRP A 271 10.51 22.27 13.26
C TRP A 271 10.63 20.76 13.46
N GLY A 272 11.46 20.11 12.65
CA GLY A 272 11.91 18.75 12.89
C GLY A 272 11.13 17.62 12.25
N ASN A 273 11.13 16.50 12.96
CA ASN A 273 10.57 15.25 12.48
C ASN A 273 9.05 15.18 12.72
N HIS A 274 8.27 14.60 11.81
CA HIS A 274 6.86 14.27 12.06
C HIS A 274 6.74 13.15 13.10
N SER A 275 6.89 13.51 14.37
CA SER A 275 6.87 12.60 15.51
C SER A 275 6.54 13.35 16.81
N SER A 276 6.62 12.67 17.96
CA SER A 276 6.48 13.31 19.27
C SER A 276 7.61 14.27 19.62
N THR A 277 8.72 14.26 18.88
CA THR A 277 9.83 15.21 19.08
C THR A 277 9.67 16.50 18.25
N GLN A 278 8.64 16.62 17.41
CA GLN A 278 8.40 17.86 16.65
C GLN A 278 8.37 19.08 17.58
N PHE A 279 8.79 20.25 17.09
CA PHE A 279 8.68 21.49 17.84
C PHE A 279 7.72 22.47 17.14
N PRO A 280 6.49 22.63 17.67
CA PRO A 280 5.58 23.69 17.27
C PRO A 280 6.05 25.02 17.84
N ASP A 281 6.36 25.96 16.94
CA ASP A 281 6.95 27.25 17.26
C ASP A 281 6.04 28.38 16.77
N VAL A 282 5.77 29.31 17.68
CA VAL A 282 4.93 30.49 17.48
C VAL A 282 5.65 31.78 17.84
N LYS A 283 6.98 31.74 18.02
CA LYS A 283 7.80 32.93 18.31
C LYS A 283 7.64 34.01 17.25
N HIS A 284 7.66 33.59 15.99
CA HIS A 284 7.51 34.45 14.81
C HIS A 284 6.07 34.53 14.30
N ALA A 285 5.14 33.81 14.94
CA ALA A 285 3.75 33.78 14.53
C ALA A 285 3.05 35.11 14.83
N LYS A 286 2.08 35.45 13.97
CA LYS A 286 1.27 36.66 14.07
C LYS A 286 -0.20 36.29 14.25
N VAL A 287 -0.91 37.09 15.04
CA VAL A 287 -2.33 36.91 15.32
C VAL A 287 -3.04 38.23 15.05
N ILE A 288 -4.05 38.19 14.19
CA ILE A 288 -4.94 39.33 13.92
C ILE A 288 -6.07 39.30 14.96
N LYS A 289 -6.07 40.26 15.89
CA LYS A 289 -7.07 40.38 16.97
C LYS A 289 -7.58 41.81 17.04
N GLY A 290 -8.90 42.00 16.94
CA GLY A 290 -9.51 43.33 16.94
C GLY A 290 -9.08 44.21 15.75
N GLY A 291 -8.72 43.60 14.61
CA GLY A 291 -8.23 44.31 13.43
C GLY A 291 -6.72 44.63 13.44
N THR A 292 -6.01 44.35 14.54
CA THR A 292 -4.58 44.61 14.67
C THR A 292 -3.78 43.31 14.59
N GLU A 293 -2.67 43.33 13.86
CA GLU A 293 -1.72 42.21 13.82
C GLU A 293 -0.69 42.35 14.95
N ILE A 294 -0.71 41.39 15.90
CA ILE A 294 0.19 41.34 17.05
C ILE A 294 0.97 40.02 17.07
N GLY A 295 2.04 39.93 17.86
CA GLY A 295 2.80 38.68 18.00
C GLY A 295 2.00 37.61 18.76
N ALA A 296 2.17 36.33 18.42
CA ALA A 296 1.42 35.26 19.09
C ALA A 296 1.72 35.16 20.60
N TYR A 297 2.97 35.44 21.01
CA TYR A 297 3.33 35.50 22.44
C TYR A 297 2.54 36.58 23.20
N GLU A 298 2.40 37.77 22.60
CA GLU A 298 1.61 38.88 23.16
C GLU A 298 0.11 38.57 23.12
N ALA A 299 -0.38 38.01 22.01
CA ALA A 299 -1.80 37.69 21.82
C ALA A 299 -2.32 36.62 22.79
N VAL A 300 -1.48 35.64 23.12
CA VAL A 300 -1.76 34.58 24.07
C VAL A 300 -1.52 35.05 25.51
N ASN A 301 -0.48 35.87 25.72
CA ASN A 301 -0.07 36.42 27.02
C ASN A 301 0.12 35.35 28.12
N ASP A 302 0.68 34.20 27.75
CA ASP A 302 0.92 33.07 28.66
C ASP A 302 2.11 32.24 28.17
N VAL A 303 3.32 32.69 28.52
CA VAL A 303 4.58 32.04 28.12
C VAL A 303 4.69 30.61 28.65
N PRO A 304 4.36 30.31 29.92
CA PRO A 304 4.38 28.93 30.42
C PRO A 304 3.48 27.99 29.61
N TRP A 305 2.29 28.43 29.21
CA TRP A 305 1.41 27.64 28.35
C TRP A 305 2.03 27.40 26.97
N ILE A 306 2.57 28.43 26.32
CA ILE A 306 3.23 28.32 25.01
C ILE A 306 4.39 27.32 25.06
N GLN A 307 5.25 27.42 26.07
CA GLN A 307 6.48 26.63 26.15
C GLN A 307 6.26 25.19 26.65
N ASN A 308 5.06 24.87 27.17
CA ASN A 308 4.76 23.55 27.73
C ASN A 308 3.48 22.96 27.14
N GLU A 309 2.32 23.41 27.63
CA GLU A 309 1.02 22.80 27.32
C GLU A 309 0.68 22.83 25.83
N PHE A 310 0.97 23.95 25.15
CA PHE A 310 0.75 24.09 23.71
C PHE A 310 1.54 23.04 22.92
N ILE A 311 2.86 22.95 23.16
CA ILE A 311 3.74 21.98 22.51
C ILE A 311 3.25 20.55 22.74
N SER A 312 3.03 20.19 24.01
CA SER A 312 2.53 18.86 24.40
C SER A 312 1.18 18.54 23.75
N THR A 313 0.27 19.51 23.70
CA THR A 313 -1.06 19.34 23.10
C THR A 313 -0.98 19.05 21.62
N VAL A 314 -0.14 19.78 20.87
CA VAL A 314 0.04 19.54 19.42
C VAL A 314 0.70 18.17 19.19
N GLN A 315 1.77 17.85 19.92
CA GLN A 315 2.48 16.56 19.84
C GLN A 315 1.57 15.36 20.12
N LYS A 316 0.66 15.48 21.09
CA LYS A 316 -0.23 14.38 21.53
C LYS A 316 -1.59 14.39 20.85
N ARG A 317 -1.88 15.36 19.97
CA ARG A 317 -3.23 15.54 19.38
C ARG A 317 -3.74 14.30 18.66
N GLY A 318 -2.85 13.57 17.97
CA GLY A 318 -3.20 12.33 17.28
C GLY A 318 -3.74 11.25 18.24
N ALA A 319 -3.09 11.08 19.40
CA ALA A 319 -3.50 10.11 20.42
C ALA A 319 -4.86 10.49 21.02
N VAL A 320 -5.09 11.76 21.32
CA VAL A 320 -6.38 12.26 21.84
C VAL A 320 -7.52 11.99 20.85
N ILE A 321 -7.28 12.15 19.55
CA ILE A 321 -8.30 11.85 18.54
C ILE A 321 -8.59 10.35 18.47
N ILE A 322 -7.56 9.50 18.53
CA ILE A 322 -7.72 8.04 18.55
C ILE A 322 -8.51 7.60 19.77
N GLU A 323 -8.20 8.14 20.94
CA GLU A 323 -8.91 7.85 22.19
C GLU A 323 -10.42 8.14 22.07
N LYS A 324 -10.76 9.29 21.48
CA LYS A 324 -12.15 9.75 21.33
C LYS A 324 -12.91 9.07 20.19
N ARG A 325 -12.30 8.91 19.01
CA ARG A 325 -12.96 8.37 17.81
C ARG A 325 -12.80 6.87 17.63
N LYS A 326 -11.88 6.24 18.37
CA LYS A 326 -11.40 4.86 18.16
C LYS A 326 -10.79 4.62 16.77
N LEU A 327 -10.58 5.69 16.01
CA LEU A 327 -10.06 5.70 14.65
C LEU A 327 -9.01 6.80 14.53
N SER A 328 -8.08 6.61 13.60
CA SER A 328 -7.07 7.62 13.28
C SER A 328 -7.71 8.90 12.74
N SER A 329 -6.94 9.98 12.75
CA SER A 329 -7.38 11.33 12.34
C SER A 329 -7.41 11.51 10.80
N ALA A 330 -7.91 10.49 10.09
CA ALA A 330 -7.82 10.34 8.64
C ALA A 330 -8.28 11.57 7.85
N MET A 331 -9.47 12.09 8.15
CA MET A 331 -10.03 13.30 7.51
C MET A 331 -9.07 14.49 7.59
N SER A 332 -8.58 14.82 8.79
CA SER A 332 -7.68 15.95 8.98
C SER A 332 -6.30 15.72 8.36
N ALA A 333 -5.82 14.47 8.33
CA ALA A 333 -4.57 14.12 7.64
C ALA A 333 -4.70 14.27 6.12
N ALA A 334 -5.81 13.81 5.53
CA ALA A 334 -6.12 14.00 4.11
C ALA A 334 -6.20 15.48 3.74
N LYS A 335 -6.94 16.29 4.53
CA LYS A 335 -7.02 17.74 4.34
C LYS A 335 -5.64 18.41 4.40
N ALA A 336 -4.79 18.02 5.34
CA ALA A 336 -3.44 18.57 5.46
C ALA A 336 -2.54 18.17 4.27
N ALA A 337 -2.72 16.97 3.72
CA ALA A 337 -2.02 16.54 2.51
C ALA A 337 -2.47 17.37 1.30
N CYS A 338 -3.77 17.61 1.16
CA CYS A 338 -4.34 18.50 0.16
C CYS A 338 -3.76 19.91 0.27
N ASP A 339 -3.80 20.52 1.46
CA ASP A 339 -3.25 21.86 1.69
C ASP A 339 -1.77 21.95 1.33
N HIS A 340 -0.99 20.91 1.65
CA HIS A 340 0.45 20.86 1.38
C HIS A 340 0.73 20.91 -0.12
N ILE A 341 0.06 20.08 -0.92
CA ILE A 341 0.25 20.09 -2.38
C ILE A 341 -0.42 21.30 -3.02
N HIS A 342 -1.56 21.76 -2.50
CA HIS A 342 -2.22 22.97 -2.95
C HIS A 342 -1.27 24.17 -2.90
N ASP A 343 -0.66 24.43 -1.74
CA ASP A 343 0.28 25.55 -1.59
C ASP A 343 1.57 25.30 -2.38
N TRP A 344 1.98 24.03 -2.57
CA TRP A 344 3.08 23.73 -3.48
C TRP A 344 2.75 24.01 -4.95
N HIS A 345 1.49 23.84 -5.36
CA HIS A 345 1.04 24.07 -6.72
C HIS A 345 0.78 25.56 -7.00
N PHE A 346 0.09 26.24 -6.08
CA PHE A 346 -0.38 27.63 -6.25
C PHE A 346 0.51 28.68 -5.57
N GLY A 347 1.48 28.26 -4.75
CA GLY A 347 2.31 29.16 -3.96
C GLY A 347 1.72 29.43 -2.58
N THR A 348 2.57 29.95 -1.68
CA THR A 348 2.13 30.43 -0.36
C THR A 348 1.55 31.83 -0.46
N LYS A 349 0.64 32.18 0.44
CA LYS A 349 0.09 33.54 0.53
C LYS A 349 1.18 34.56 0.83
N ASP A 350 1.06 35.75 0.25
CA ASP A 350 2.01 36.84 0.47
C ASP A 350 2.14 37.18 1.96
N GLY A 351 3.39 37.29 2.42
CA GLY A 351 3.71 37.59 3.81
C GLY A 351 3.44 36.45 4.80
N ASP A 352 3.15 35.24 4.34
CA ASP A 352 2.94 34.06 5.18
C ASP A 352 3.85 32.89 4.75
N TRP A 353 3.91 31.84 5.58
CA TRP A 353 4.66 30.62 5.29
C TRP A 353 3.96 29.38 5.84
N VAL A 354 4.35 28.22 5.33
CA VAL A 354 3.83 26.92 5.76
C VAL A 354 4.95 26.01 6.23
N SER A 355 4.63 25.01 7.03
CA SER A 355 5.62 23.99 7.41
C SER A 355 5.65 22.85 6.39
N MET A 356 6.85 22.54 5.89
CA MET A 356 7.10 21.34 5.08
C MET A 356 8.41 20.69 5.55
N ALA A 357 8.41 19.36 5.65
CA ALA A 357 9.65 18.63 5.82
C ALA A 357 10.32 18.39 4.46
N VAL A 358 11.49 18.99 4.27
CA VAL A 358 12.24 19.01 3.01
C VAL A 358 13.71 18.65 3.25
N PRO A 359 14.47 18.22 2.23
CA PRO A 359 15.90 18.01 2.38
C PRO A 359 16.61 19.30 2.80
N SER A 360 17.28 19.27 3.94
CA SER A 360 18.03 20.41 4.48
C SER A 360 19.16 20.83 3.55
N ASP A 361 19.33 22.13 3.39
CA ASP A 361 20.46 22.79 2.71
C ASP A 361 21.55 23.27 3.67
N GLY A 362 21.43 22.96 4.97
CA GLY A 362 22.32 23.46 6.03
C GLY A 362 21.73 24.61 6.85
N SER A 363 20.56 25.12 6.45
CA SER A 363 19.86 26.20 7.16
C SER A 363 19.70 25.87 8.65
N TYR A 364 19.91 26.89 9.49
CA TYR A 364 19.77 26.79 10.95
C TYR A 364 20.64 25.70 11.62
N GLY A 365 21.75 25.32 11.00
CA GLY A 365 22.67 24.31 11.54
C GLY A 365 22.18 22.86 11.38
N ILE A 366 21.09 22.65 10.63
CA ILE A 366 20.53 21.32 10.39
C ILE A 366 21.38 20.58 9.35
N PRO A 367 21.84 19.34 9.61
CA PRO A 367 22.69 18.59 8.68
C PRO A 367 22.13 18.52 7.26
N LYS A 368 22.97 18.81 6.25
CA LYS A 368 22.57 18.78 4.84
C LYS A 368 22.03 17.41 4.44
N GLY A 369 20.96 17.38 3.65
CA GLY A 369 20.30 16.16 3.17
C GLY A 369 19.35 15.51 4.17
N LEU A 370 19.36 15.89 5.45
CA LEU A 370 18.35 15.47 6.42
C LEU A 370 16.98 16.01 6.01
N VAL A 371 15.98 15.14 5.86
CA VAL A 371 14.59 15.60 5.65
C VAL A 371 14.04 16.11 6.97
N PHE A 372 13.85 17.43 7.05
CA PHE A 372 13.55 18.15 8.28
C PHE A 372 12.50 19.22 8.01
N SER A 373 11.58 19.44 8.96
CA SER A 373 10.53 20.46 8.82
C SER A 373 11.06 21.87 9.06
N PHE A 374 10.79 22.75 8.10
CA PHE A 374 11.19 24.16 8.10
C PHE A 374 9.98 25.06 7.81
N PRO A 375 10.06 26.36 8.14
CA PRO A 375 9.20 27.37 7.56
C PRO A 375 9.54 27.56 6.08
N ILE A 376 8.56 27.38 5.21
CA ILE A 376 8.72 27.39 3.76
C ILE A 376 7.82 28.45 3.11
N THR A 377 8.39 29.19 2.15
CA THR A 377 7.64 29.97 1.17
C THR A 377 7.70 29.29 -0.20
N ILE A 378 6.64 29.42 -0.99
CA ILE A 378 6.54 28.78 -2.30
C ILE A 378 6.14 29.82 -3.33
N ASP A 379 6.95 29.94 -4.37
CA ASP A 379 6.69 30.86 -5.47
C ASP A 379 5.59 30.30 -6.39
N ALA A 380 4.50 31.05 -6.54
CA ALA A 380 3.32 30.65 -7.31
C ALA A 380 3.60 30.36 -8.79
N LYS A 381 4.60 31.02 -9.39
CA LYS A 381 4.89 30.92 -10.82
C LYS A 381 5.77 29.71 -11.12
N THR A 382 6.80 29.51 -10.32
CA THR A 382 7.83 28.49 -10.53
C THR A 382 7.56 27.20 -9.74
N ARG A 383 6.66 27.26 -8.74
CA ARG A 383 6.36 26.16 -7.81
C ARG A 383 7.60 25.65 -7.07
N ASN A 384 8.62 26.51 -6.96
CA ASN A 384 9.82 26.26 -6.18
C ASN A 384 9.59 26.77 -4.76
N TRP A 385 9.95 25.93 -3.79
CA TRP A 385 9.94 26.31 -2.40
C TRP A 385 11.31 26.84 -1.96
N LYS A 386 11.31 27.64 -0.89
CA LYS A 386 12.51 28.14 -0.22
C LYS A 386 12.32 28.10 1.30
N ILE A 387 13.37 27.71 2.02
CA ILE A 387 13.43 27.84 3.47
C ILE A 387 13.48 29.34 3.79
N VAL A 388 12.59 29.80 4.67
CA VAL A 388 12.60 31.17 5.19
C VAL A 388 13.92 31.38 5.92
N GLN A 389 14.66 32.43 5.56
CA GLN A 389 15.97 32.76 6.12
C GLN A 389 15.89 33.90 7.12
N GLY A 390 16.91 34.04 7.97
CA GLY A 390 17.07 35.20 8.85
C GLY A 390 16.15 35.21 10.08
N LEU A 391 15.58 34.06 10.46
CA LEU A 391 14.81 33.96 11.71
C LEU A 391 15.75 33.96 12.92
N GLU A 392 15.49 34.82 13.88
CA GLU A 392 16.17 34.82 15.18
C GLU A 392 15.72 33.61 16.01
N LEU A 393 16.69 32.81 16.47
CA LEU A 393 16.44 31.65 17.32
C LEU A 393 16.98 31.92 18.72
N ASP A 394 16.09 31.96 19.72
CA ASP A 394 16.47 32.01 21.13
C ASP A 394 16.96 30.65 21.63
N ASP A 395 17.54 30.61 22.83
CA ASP A 395 18.16 29.38 23.36
C ASP A 395 17.13 28.26 23.60
N PHE A 396 15.89 28.63 23.96
CA PHE A 396 14.78 27.69 24.05
C PHE A 396 14.51 27.04 22.68
N THR A 397 14.40 27.85 21.62
CA THR A 397 14.18 27.38 20.26
C THR A 397 15.31 26.46 19.78
N LYS A 398 16.56 26.87 19.99
CA LYS A 398 17.75 26.06 19.63
C LYS A 398 17.73 24.70 20.34
N GLN A 399 17.45 24.68 21.63
CA GLN A 399 17.36 23.43 22.42
C GLN A 399 16.26 22.51 21.89
N LYS A 400 15.07 23.04 21.56
CA LYS A 400 13.97 22.23 21.00
C LYS A 400 14.30 21.70 19.60
N ILE A 401 14.96 22.52 18.77
CA ILE A 401 15.46 22.11 17.47
C ILE A 401 16.49 20.98 17.61
N GLU A 402 17.42 21.08 18.56
CA GLU A 402 18.43 20.04 18.81
C GLU A 402 17.79 18.70 19.17
N ILE A 403 16.81 18.70 20.08
CA ILE A 403 16.06 17.49 20.48
C ILE A 403 15.42 16.79 19.27
N THR A 404 14.86 17.56 18.33
CA THR A 404 14.19 16.98 17.16
C THR A 404 15.14 16.67 16.00
N THR A 405 16.33 17.27 16.01
CA THR A 405 17.42 17.01 15.06
C THR A 405 18.14 15.69 15.37
N GLU A 406 17.93 15.11 16.57
CA GLU A 406 18.71 13.98 17.05
C GLU A 406 18.82 12.79 16.04
N PRO A 407 20.04 12.31 15.73
CA PRO A 407 20.30 11.42 14.59
C PRO A 407 20.06 9.94 14.87
N LYS A 408 19.39 9.56 15.96
CA LYS A 408 19.28 8.14 16.39
C LYS A 408 18.65 7.21 15.33
N VAL A 409 17.96 7.77 14.33
CA VAL A 409 17.45 7.01 13.16
C VAL A 409 18.44 7.02 11.99
N PHE A 410 19.18 8.11 11.78
CA PHE A 410 20.07 8.27 10.64
C PHE A 410 21.36 7.44 10.77
N LEU A 411 21.96 7.36 11.96
CA LEU A 411 23.20 6.61 12.13
C LEU A 411 22.99 5.09 11.98
N ASN A 412 21.87 4.56 12.50
CA ASN A 412 21.57 3.12 12.38
C ASN A 412 21.13 2.72 10.97
N LEU A 413 20.53 3.61 10.17
CA LEU A 413 20.27 3.32 8.75
C LEU A 413 21.51 3.45 7.87
N PHE A 414 22.46 4.34 8.21
CA PHE A 414 23.72 4.49 7.48
C PHE A 414 24.73 3.37 7.78
N LEU A 415 24.70 2.79 8.98
CA LEU A 415 25.55 1.65 9.37
C LEU A 415 24.99 0.29 8.92
N MET A 416 23.75 0.23 8.45
CA MET A 416 23.18 -0.96 7.81
C MET A 416 23.37 -0.89 6.29
N ASP A 417 24.62 -0.78 5.85
CA ASP A 417 24.97 -1.22 4.51
C ASP A 417 24.77 -2.74 4.44
N SER A 418 23.53 -3.12 4.15
CA SER A 418 23.08 -4.52 4.09
C SER A 418 23.72 -5.27 2.91
N SER A 419 24.58 -4.60 2.13
CA SER A 419 25.33 -5.13 1.00
C SER A 419 26.47 -6.07 1.42
N ASN A 420 26.99 -5.94 2.64
CA ASN A 420 28.19 -6.67 3.09
C ASN A 420 27.92 -7.75 4.16
N LEU A 421 26.67 -7.98 4.55
CA LEU A 421 26.33 -9.03 5.52
C LEU A 421 26.18 -10.39 4.82
N LEU A 422 27.00 -11.36 5.21
CA LEU A 422 26.93 -12.75 4.73
C LEU A 422 26.07 -13.59 5.67
N LEU A 423 25.42 -14.63 5.13
CA LEU A 423 24.66 -15.60 5.93
C LEU A 423 25.63 -16.64 6.51
N CYS A 424 25.53 -16.90 7.82
CA CYS A 424 26.28 -17.97 8.46
C CYS A 424 25.65 -19.34 8.19
N TYR A 425 26.43 -20.26 7.65
CA TYR A 425 26.06 -21.65 7.35
C TYR A 425 26.49 -22.66 8.42
N ASN A 426 27.06 -22.21 9.54
CA ASN A 426 27.28 -23.08 10.68
C ASN A 426 25.93 -23.64 11.21
N LYS A 427 25.90 -24.95 11.49
CA LYS A 427 24.67 -25.67 11.85
C LYS A 427 24.10 -25.13 13.17
N GLY A 428 22.85 -24.64 13.11
CA GLY A 428 22.15 -24.04 14.26
C GLY A 428 22.39 -22.54 14.47
N CYS A 429 23.19 -21.87 13.64
CA CYS A 429 23.39 -20.42 13.75
C CYS A 429 22.41 -19.61 12.87
N GLY A 430 22.50 -19.71 11.54
CA GLY A 430 21.62 -19.01 10.60
C GLY A 430 21.63 -17.47 10.66
N ALA A 431 22.52 -16.87 11.45
CA ALA A 431 22.64 -15.41 11.60
C ALA A 431 23.32 -14.76 10.39
N LYS A 432 23.00 -13.50 10.12
CA LYS A 432 23.77 -12.67 9.17
C LYS A 432 24.88 -11.96 9.93
N PHE A 433 26.08 -11.95 9.38
CA PHE A 433 27.26 -11.37 10.03
C PHE A 433 28.11 -10.57 9.05
N ASN A 434 28.86 -9.61 9.57
CA ASN A 434 29.84 -8.85 8.80
C ASN A 434 31.18 -9.60 8.80
N PRO A 435 31.76 -9.98 7.64
CA PRO A 435 33.04 -10.66 7.57
C PRO A 435 34.18 -9.89 8.26
N ALA A 436 34.14 -8.55 8.26
CA ALA A 436 35.17 -7.71 8.87
C ALA A 436 35.15 -7.74 10.41
N GLU A 437 34.05 -8.19 11.02
CA GLU A 437 33.87 -8.23 12.49
C GLU A 437 33.78 -9.68 13.03
N ASN A 438 34.06 -10.67 12.19
CA ASN A 438 33.92 -12.10 12.50
C ASN A 438 35.09 -12.61 13.36
N LYS A 439 34.92 -12.61 14.69
CA LYS A 439 35.91 -13.08 15.66
C LYS A 439 35.75 -14.57 15.96
N GLU A 440 36.77 -15.18 16.57
CA GLU A 440 36.81 -16.62 16.86
C GLU A 440 35.69 -17.13 17.80
N ASP A 441 34.95 -16.26 18.49
CA ASP A 441 33.85 -16.62 19.38
C ASP A 441 32.48 -16.04 18.96
N SER A 442 32.39 -15.49 17.74
CA SER A 442 31.21 -14.74 17.27
C SER A 442 29.98 -15.61 16.99
N CYS A 443 30.15 -16.91 16.75
CA CYS A 443 29.09 -17.86 16.43
C CYS A 443 29.02 -18.99 17.46
N ILE A 444 27.80 -19.39 17.83
CA ILE A 444 27.53 -20.58 18.64
C ILE A 444 26.83 -21.61 17.74
N PHE A 445 27.44 -22.78 17.50
CA PHE A 445 26.95 -23.76 16.53
C PHE A 445 27.24 -25.22 16.92
N HIS A 446 26.69 -26.16 16.14
CA HIS A 446 26.89 -27.61 16.30
C HIS A 446 27.93 -28.14 15.28
N PRO A 447 29.13 -28.59 15.71
CA PRO A 447 30.15 -29.09 14.79
C PRO A 447 29.86 -30.52 14.29
N GLY A 448 29.11 -31.31 15.07
CA GLY A 448 28.80 -32.70 14.75
C GLY A 448 27.71 -32.84 13.68
N PRO A 449 27.73 -33.89 12.84
CA PRO A 449 26.62 -34.18 11.95
C PRO A 449 25.39 -34.60 12.77
N PRO A 450 24.18 -34.36 12.23
CA PRO A 450 22.98 -34.87 12.87
C PRO A 450 22.91 -36.39 12.78
N TYR A 451 22.26 -37.00 13.76
CA TYR A 451 21.99 -38.42 13.83
C TYR A 451 20.51 -38.63 14.12
N PHE A 452 19.88 -39.53 13.38
CA PHE A 452 18.45 -39.81 13.49
C PHE A 452 18.27 -41.26 13.90
N HIS A 453 17.60 -41.50 15.03
CA HIS A 453 17.33 -42.84 15.55
C HIS A 453 16.06 -42.84 16.40
N ASP A 454 15.21 -43.85 16.25
CA ASP A 454 13.95 -44.04 16.99
C ASP A 454 13.12 -42.75 17.15
N ALA A 455 12.82 -42.08 16.03
CA ALA A 455 12.08 -40.81 15.95
C ALA A 455 12.74 -39.57 16.60
N TYR A 456 13.93 -39.72 17.21
CA TYR A 456 14.71 -38.60 17.73
C TYR A 456 15.67 -38.05 16.67
N LYS A 457 15.70 -36.73 16.54
CA LYS A 457 16.78 -35.99 15.89
C LYS A 457 17.80 -35.61 16.95
N ILE A 458 19.06 -35.93 16.73
CA ILE A 458 20.13 -35.82 17.73
C ILE A 458 21.32 -35.07 17.13
N TRP A 459 21.83 -34.07 17.84
CA TRP A 459 23.12 -33.46 17.52
C TRP A 459 24.24 -34.34 18.10
N LYS A 460 25.03 -35.03 17.26
CA LYS A 460 26.10 -35.93 17.75
C LYS A 460 27.11 -35.23 18.67
N CYS A 461 27.33 -33.94 18.48
CA CYS A 461 28.30 -33.15 19.24
C CYS A 461 27.90 -32.88 20.70
N CYS A 462 26.61 -32.89 21.05
CA CYS A 462 26.15 -32.58 22.41
C CYS A 462 24.99 -33.47 22.90
N ASN A 463 24.63 -34.48 22.13
CA ASN A 463 23.55 -35.44 22.40
C ASN A 463 22.18 -34.80 22.72
N LYS A 464 21.97 -33.53 22.33
CA LYS A 464 20.67 -32.86 22.44
C LYS A 464 19.72 -33.50 21.43
N LYS A 465 18.58 -33.97 21.91
CA LYS A 465 17.60 -34.70 21.11
C LYS A 465 16.21 -34.13 21.23
N SER A 466 15.46 -34.13 20.13
CA SER A 466 14.03 -33.84 20.12
C SER A 466 13.34 -34.69 19.06
N THR A 467 12.07 -35.00 19.30
CA THR A 467 11.20 -35.67 18.34
C THR A 467 10.63 -34.69 17.31
N ASP A 468 10.65 -33.39 17.60
CA ASP A 468 10.21 -32.30 16.70
C ASP A 468 11.40 -31.63 16.00
N PHE A 469 11.26 -31.39 14.68
CA PHE A 469 12.34 -30.82 13.86
C PHE A 469 12.62 -29.36 14.20
N SER A 470 11.58 -28.57 14.43
CA SER A 470 11.70 -27.13 14.73
C SER A 470 12.39 -26.92 16.07
N THR A 471 11.96 -27.69 17.08
CA THR A 471 12.53 -27.71 18.43
C THR A 471 13.99 -28.21 18.44
N TRP A 472 14.31 -29.20 17.61
CA TRP A 472 15.68 -29.71 17.48
C TRP A 472 16.64 -28.71 16.82
N LEU A 473 16.17 -28.00 15.78
CA LEU A 473 16.94 -26.95 15.11
C LEU A 473 17.10 -25.69 15.96
N SER A 474 16.17 -25.41 16.86
CA SER A 474 16.24 -24.27 17.79
C SER A 474 17.16 -24.50 19.00
N PHE A 475 17.74 -25.69 19.15
CA PHE A 475 18.71 -25.93 20.21
C PHE A 475 19.98 -25.11 19.99
N GLU A 476 20.31 -24.26 20.96
CA GLU A 476 21.56 -23.50 20.95
C GLU A 476 22.77 -24.41 20.71
N GLY A 477 23.66 -23.95 19.84
CA GLY A 477 24.91 -24.61 19.51
C GLY A 477 25.74 -24.96 20.74
N CYS A 478 26.53 -26.02 20.65
CA CYS A 478 27.38 -26.48 21.76
C CYS A 478 28.83 -25.99 21.66
N THR A 479 29.20 -25.29 20.59
CA THR A 479 30.58 -24.88 20.31
C THR A 479 30.63 -23.43 19.87
N ARG A 480 31.63 -22.69 20.34
CA ARG A 480 31.92 -21.32 19.92
C ARG A 480 32.99 -21.33 18.82
N GLY A 481 32.80 -20.51 17.80
CA GLY A 481 33.73 -20.35 16.68
C GLY A 481 33.38 -19.12 15.85
N PRO A 482 34.13 -18.80 14.78
CA PRO A 482 33.73 -17.76 13.84
C PRO A 482 32.51 -18.22 13.02
N HIS A 483 31.73 -17.26 12.51
CA HIS A 483 30.69 -17.53 11.52
C HIS A 483 31.31 -18.06 10.22
N ASN A 484 30.61 -18.98 9.56
CA ASN A 484 31.06 -19.57 8.29
C ASN A 484 30.19 -19.06 7.12
N PRO A 485 30.75 -18.31 6.15
CA PRO A 485 30.01 -17.84 4.99
C PRO A 485 29.85 -18.90 3.88
N ASP A 486 30.58 -20.00 3.95
CA ASP A 486 30.64 -20.99 2.89
C ASP A 486 29.44 -21.93 2.99
N LYS A 487 28.56 -21.86 1.99
CA LYS A 487 27.45 -22.79 1.83
C LYS A 487 28.03 -24.19 1.53
N PRO A 488 27.71 -25.23 2.32
CA PRO A 488 28.17 -26.59 2.02
C PRO A 488 27.71 -27.01 0.63
N CYS A 489 28.64 -27.45 -0.22
CA CYS A 489 28.31 -28.04 -1.52
C CYS A 489 27.60 -29.37 -1.26
N ASN A 490 26.38 -29.54 -1.79
CA ASN A 490 25.76 -30.85 -1.86
C ASN A 490 26.39 -31.60 -3.03
N ASP A 491 27.57 -32.18 -2.82
CA ASP A 491 28.06 -33.23 -3.72
C ASP A 491 27.20 -34.48 -3.49
N VAL A 492 26.11 -34.55 -4.25
CA VAL A 492 25.41 -35.81 -4.47
C VAL A 492 26.37 -36.70 -5.25
N PRO A 493 26.75 -37.89 -4.76
CA PRO A 493 27.54 -38.82 -5.58
C PRO A 493 26.78 -39.12 -6.87
N LYS A 494 27.36 -38.77 -8.01
CA LYS A 494 26.87 -39.17 -9.33
C LYS A 494 26.90 -40.69 -9.42
N VAL A 495 25.75 -41.33 -9.22
CA VAL A 495 25.54 -42.70 -9.69
C VAL A 495 25.40 -42.62 -11.22
N LEU A 496 26.42 -43.11 -11.91
CA LEU A 496 26.44 -43.32 -13.35
C LEU A 496 25.30 -44.29 -13.73
N LEU A 497 24.30 -43.78 -14.44
CA LEU A 497 23.30 -44.59 -15.12
C LEU A 497 23.92 -45.19 -16.38
N SER A 498 24.43 -46.41 -16.28
CA SER A 498 24.50 -47.33 -17.42
C SER A 498 23.31 -48.29 -17.30
N GLN A 499 22.33 -48.13 -18.20
CA GLN A 499 21.25 -49.11 -18.37
C GLN A 499 21.81 -50.38 -19.03
N PRO A 500 21.42 -51.56 -18.56
CA PRO A 500 21.21 -52.71 -19.43
C PRO A 500 19.70 -52.95 -19.59
N GLU A 501 19.26 -53.07 -20.83
CA GLU A 501 17.96 -53.62 -21.22
C GLU A 501 17.87 -55.09 -20.77
N VAL A 502 16.85 -55.46 -20.01
CA VAL A 502 16.35 -56.86 -19.94
C VAL A 502 14.84 -56.89 -19.72
N ASP A 503 14.20 -57.77 -20.48
CA ASP A 503 12.78 -57.97 -20.75
C ASP A 503 11.79 -58.01 -19.58
N GLU A 504 10.60 -57.46 -19.85
CA GLU A 504 9.39 -57.61 -19.05
C GLU A 504 8.97 -59.08 -18.89
N LYS A 505 8.84 -59.53 -17.65
CA LYS A 505 7.89 -60.58 -17.28
C LYS A 505 6.99 -60.10 -16.15
N MET A 506 5.71 -59.95 -16.49
CA MET A 506 4.60 -59.71 -15.58
C MET A 506 4.50 -60.91 -14.60
N ILE A 507 4.81 -60.69 -13.31
CA ILE A 507 4.54 -61.66 -12.25
C ILE A 507 3.23 -61.27 -11.58
N VAL A 508 2.20 -62.08 -11.82
CA VAL A 508 0.92 -62.04 -11.11
C VAL A 508 1.16 -62.49 -9.66
N TRP A 509 0.83 -61.64 -8.69
CA TRP A 509 0.88 -62.02 -7.28
C TRP A 509 -0.45 -62.64 -6.84
N ASN A 510 -0.46 -63.96 -6.69
CA ASN A 510 -1.55 -64.71 -6.05
C ASN A 510 -1.40 -64.55 -4.53
N GLY A 511 -2.42 -63.96 -3.91
CA GLY A 511 -2.39 -63.56 -2.52
C GLY A 511 -2.16 -64.70 -1.53
N LEU A 512 -1.46 -64.37 -0.45
CA LEU A 512 -1.58 -64.98 0.87
C LEU A 512 -0.83 -64.09 1.88
N ASN A 513 -1.59 -63.29 2.62
CA ASN A 513 -1.32 -62.90 4.02
C ASN A 513 -2.57 -62.21 4.55
N LYS A 514 -3.47 -63.01 5.16
CA LYS A 514 -4.52 -62.49 6.03
C LYS A 514 -3.85 -61.96 7.31
N PRO A 515 -4.31 -60.83 7.87
CA PRO A 515 -3.92 -60.43 9.23
C PRO A 515 -4.40 -61.49 10.24
N ALA A 516 -3.55 -61.82 11.21
CA ALA A 516 -3.89 -62.76 12.28
C ALA A 516 -5.05 -62.22 13.16
N GLU A 517 -6.05 -63.06 13.40
CA GLU A 517 -7.13 -62.80 14.36
C GLU A 517 -6.59 -62.79 15.80
N ARG A 518 -7.04 -61.81 16.59
CA ARG A 518 -6.70 -61.69 18.01
C ARG A 518 -7.80 -62.39 18.81
N SER A 519 -7.46 -63.51 19.44
CA SER A 519 -8.35 -64.27 20.32
C SER A 519 -8.68 -63.51 21.60
N GLU A 520 -9.95 -63.50 21.98
CA GLU A 520 -10.42 -63.09 23.30
C GLU A 520 -9.96 -64.07 24.40
N ALA A 521 -9.94 -63.56 25.65
CA ALA A 521 -9.74 -64.27 26.93
C ALA A 521 -8.28 -64.59 27.36
N HIS A 522 -7.63 -63.62 28.03
CA HIS A 522 -6.79 -63.91 29.19
C HIS A 522 -6.98 -62.83 30.27
N ASN A 523 -7.60 -63.24 31.38
CA ASN A 523 -7.81 -62.45 32.59
C ASN A 523 -6.44 -62.08 33.21
N ARG A 524 -6.01 -60.81 33.09
CA ARG A 524 -4.83 -60.28 33.79
C ARG A 524 -5.31 -59.48 34.99
N GLU A 525 -5.09 -60.04 36.18
CA GLU A 525 -5.43 -59.39 37.44
C GLU A 525 -4.53 -58.15 37.66
N ARG A 526 -5.14 -56.99 37.90
CA ARG A 526 -4.43 -55.72 38.11
C ARG A 526 -4.07 -55.59 39.60
N VAL A 527 -2.77 -55.56 39.90
CA VAL A 527 -2.27 -55.23 41.25
C VAL A 527 -2.11 -53.72 41.37
N SER A 528 -2.68 -53.12 42.40
CA SER A 528 -2.51 -51.69 42.73
C SER A 528 -1.21 -51.47 43.49
N LEU A 529 -0.30 -50.67 42.94
CA LEU A 529 0.87 -50.17 43.67
C LEU A 529 0.47 -48.92 44.46
N SER A 530 0.59 -48.97 45.80
CA SER A 530 0.40 -47.81 46.67
C SER A 530 1.65 -46.93 46.65
N VAL A 531 1.60 -45.84 45.88
CA VAL A 531 2.65 -44.81 45.88
C VAL A 531 2.39 -43.87 47.07
N GLN A 532 3.30 -43.82 48.03
CA GLN A 532 3.27 -42.79 49.08
C GLN A 532 3.95 -41.52 48.57
N MET A 533 3.23 -40.40 48.61
CA MET A 533 3.74 -39.10 48.21
C MET A 533 4.77 -38.57 49.20
N THR A 534 5.87 -38.02 48.69
CA THR A 534 6.87 -37.33 49.51
C THR A 534 6.35 -35.97 49.96
N GLU A 535 6.79 -35.52 51.12
CA GLU A 535 6.39 -34.25 51.74
C GLU A 535 6.65 -33.03 50.83
N SER A 536 7.71 -33.10 50.00
CA SER A 536 8.03 -32.11 48.96
C SER A 536 6.99 -32.05 47.84
N SER A 537 6.41 -33.20 47.47
CA SER A 537 5.39 -33.31 46.41
C SER A 537 4.04 -32.78 46.90
N SER A 538 3.71 -33.00 48.18
CA SER A 538 2.50 -32.46 48.81
C SER A 538 2.54 -30.94 48.89
N LYS A 539 3.68 -30.36 49.28
CA LYS A 539 3.86 -28.90 49.39
C LYS A 539 3.87 -28.19 48.03
N ALA A 540 4.40 -28.85 47.00
CA ALA A 540 4.31 -28.37 45.62
C ALA A 540 2.87 -28.37 45.09
N LEU A 541 2.07 -29.39 45.47
CA LEU A 541 0.67 -29.49 45.11
C LEU A 541 -0.19 -28.43 45.82
N GLU A 542 0.07 -28.16 47.10
CA GLU A 542 -0.60 -27.09 47.86
C GLU A 542 -0.31 -25.70 47.26
N ASN A 543 0.96 -25.44 46.90
CA ASN A 543 1.34 -24.18 46.25
C ASN A 543 0.73 -24.02 44.85
N GLU A 544 0.48 -25.12 44.14
CA GLU A 544 -0.22 -25.10 42.85
C GLU A 544 -1.73 -24.91 43.01
N LEU A 545 -2.32 -25.50 44.05
CA LEU A 545 -3.74 -25.31 44.39
C LEU A 545 -4.03 -23.89 44.87
N GLN A 546 -3.11 -23.25 45.60
CA GLN A 546 -3.21 -21.85 46.01
C GLN A 546 -3.14 -20.91 44.80
N ARG A 547 -2.19 -21.12 43.89
CA ARG A 547 -2.07 -20.37 42.62
C ARG A 547 -3.28 -20.54 41.71
N ARG A 548 -3.91 -21.72 41.71
CA ARG A 548 -5.15 -21.95 40.97
C ARG A 548 -6.35 -21.21 41.57
N LYS A 549 -6.41 -21.03 42.90
CA LYS A 549 -7.49 -20.24 43.54
C LYS A 549 -7.39 -18.75 43.23
N GLU A 550 -6.18 -18.17 43.27
CA GLU A 550 -5.95 -16.77 42.89
C GLU A 550 -6.25 -16.50 41.41
N ASN A 551 -5.98 -17.46 40.51
CA ASN A 551 -6.35 -17.35 39.09
C ASN A 551 -7.85 -17.49 38.83
N VAL A 552 -8.61 -18.18 39.68
CA VAL A 552 -10.08 -18.31 39.53
C VAL A 552 -10.79 -17.00 39.89
N GLU A 553 -10.31 -16.25 40.89
CA GLU A 553 -10.88 -14.94 41.24
C GLU A 553 -10.66 -13.88 40.14
N ILE A 554 -9.58 -13.98 39.36
CA ILE A 554 -9.31 -13.08 38.22
C ILE A 554 -10.13 -13.45 36.97
N ILE A 555 -10.50 -14.73 36.81
CA ILE A 555 -11.28 -15.21 35.65
C ILE A 555 -12.77 -14.83 35.77
N ASP A 556 -13.33 -14.82 36.99
CA ASP A 556 -14.73 -14.43 37.22
C ASP A 556 -15.00 -12.95 36.92
N GLU A 557 -13.99 -12.06 37.05
CA GLU A 557 -14.13 -10.64 36.65
C GLU A 557 -14.07 -10.42 35.12
N ILE A 558 -13.42 -11.31 34.36
CA ILE A 558 -13.26 -11.16 32.90
C ILE A 558 -14.43 -11.80 32.12
N GLN A 559 -15.19 -12.72 32.73
CA GLN A 559 -16.32 -13.41 32.07
C GLN A 559 -17.55 -12.53 31.77
N ASN A 560 -17.58 -11.26 32.21
CA ASN A 560 -18.68 -10.34 31.89
C ASN A 560 -18.47 -9.46 30.63
N LEU A 561 -17.46 -9.74 29.81
CA LEU A 561 -17.35 -9.16 28.47
C LEU A 561 -18.25 -9.91 27.48
N LYS A 562 -19.38 -9.28 27.12
CA LYS A 562 -20.32 -9.74 26.08
C LYS A 562 -19.57 -10.17 24.81
N LEU A 563 -19.61 -11.47 24.49
CA LEU A 563 -19.23 -12.02 23.19
C LEU A 563 -19.97 -11.26 22.08
N LEU A 564 -19.22 -10.70 21.13
CA LEU A 564 -19.80 -9.97 20.00
C LEU A 564 -20.44 -10.96 19.03
N ILE A 565 -21.69 -10.70 18.68
CA ILE A 565 -22.40 -11.38 17.57
C ILE A 565 -21.54 -11.23 16.31
N GLY A 566 -21.24 -12.33 15.63
CA GLY A 566 -20.30 -12.39 14.52
C GLY A 566 -18.94 -13.04 14.85
N THR A 567 -18.67 -13.42 16.10
CA THR A 567 -17.41 -14.08 16.47
C THR A 567 -17.36 -15.51 15.92
N GLY A 568 -16.35 -15.83 15.11
CA GLY A 568 -16.17 -17.17 14.54
C GLY A 568 -15.61 -18.19 15.53
N CYS A 569 -16.02 -19.46 15.40
CA CYS A 569 -15.49 -20.56 16.20
C CYS A 569 -14.00 -20.79 15.89
N THR A 570 -13.19 -21.02 16.91
CA THR A 570 -11.74 -21.21 16.82
C THR A 570 -11.32 -22.68 16.61
N ASN A 571 -12.27 -23.61 16.71
CA ASN A 571 -12.01 -25.04 16.45
C ASN A 571 -11.76 -25.30 14.95
N ASN A 572 -10.78 -26.17 14.66
CA ASN A 572 -10.37 -26.50 13.29
C ASN A 572 -11.55 -26.99 12.43
N ALA A 573 -11.73 -26.39 11.24
CA ALA A 573 -12.78 -26.66 10.26
C ALA A 573 -14.22 -26.31 10.70
N CYS A 574 -14.44 -25.75 11.88
CA CYS A 574 -15.76 -25.26 12.27
C CYS A 574 -16.03 -23.89 11.64
N LYS A 575 -17.11 -23.77 10.88
CA LYS A 575 -17.53 -22.52 10.19
C LYS A 575 -18.61 -21.75 10.96
N ALA A 576 -18.97 -22.18 12.16
CA ALA A 576 -20.03 -21.56 12.95
C ALA A 576 -19.61 -20.17 13.46
N THR A 577 -20.59 -19.28 13.52
CA THR A 577 -20.43 -17.89 13.97
C THR A 577 -21.40 -17.65 15.11
N TYR A 578 -20.93 -17.01 16.18
CA TYR A 578 -21.74 -16.71 17.36
C TYR A 578 -22.88 -15.73 17.01
N THR A 579 -24.14 -16.16 17.11
CA THR A 579 -25.32 -15.29 16.88
C THR A 579 -26.08 -14.94 18.16
N GLY A 580 -25.75 -15.60 19.28
CA GLY A 580 -26.41 -15.45 20.57
C GLY A 580 -26.20 -16.70 21.44
N PRO A 581 -26.68 -16.69 22.71
CA PRO A 581 -26.52 -17.80 23.67
C PRO A 581 -27.07 -19.15 23.17
N GLU A 582 -28.04 -19.13 22.26
CA GLU A 582 -28.58 -20.33 21.61
C GLU A 582 -27.56 -21.04 20.71
N THR A 583 -26.53 -20.33 20.23
CA THR A 583 -25.45 -20.91 19.40
C THR A 583 -24.54 -21.82 20.23
N ASP A 584 -24.42 -21.56 21.54
CA ASP A 584 -23.60 -22.38 22.45
C ASP A 584 -24.21 -23.77 22.70
N LEU A 585 -25.51 -23.92 22.41
CA LEU A 585 -26.23 -25.19 22.49
C LEU A 585 -26.10 -26.01 21.20
N GLN A 586 -25.56 -25.43 20.12
CA GLN A 586 -25.35 -26.13 18.86
C GLN A 586 -24.08 -27.00 18.91
N GLU A 587 -24.11 -28.09 18.14
CA GLU A 587 -23.03 -29.07 18.11
C GLU A 587 -21.89 -28.61 17.18
N CYS A 588 -20.68 -28.45 17.72
CA CYS A 588 -19.50 -28.06 16.95
C CYS A 588 -18.84 -29.28 16.32
N LEU A 589 -18.94 -29.41 14.99
CA LEU A 589 -18.18 -30.37 14.20
C LEU A 589 -16.79 -29.80 13.86
N HIS A 590 -15.74 -30.44 14.35
CA HIS A 590 -14.36 -29.96 14.17
C HIS A 590 -13.34 -31.11 14.13
N HIS A 591 -12.09 -30.78 13.79
CA HIS A 591 -10.95 -31.71 13.88
C HIS A 591 -10.11 -31.41 15.14
N PRO A 592 -10.09 -32.28 16.17
CA PRO A 592 -9.21 -32.12 17.33
C PRO A 592 -7.74 -32.43 17.01
N GLY A 593 -7.47 -33.03 15.85
CA GLY A 593 -6.13 -33.29 15.34
C GLY A 593 -5.53 -32.11 14.59
N ASN A 594 -4.23 -32.15 14.36
CA ASN A 594 -3.49 -31.13 13.63
C ASN A 594 -3.50 -31.42 12.13
N ALA A 595 -3.39 -30.38 11.31
CA ALA A 595 -3.20 -30.51 9.88
C ALA A 595 -1.82 -31.16 9.57
N ILE A 596 -1.81 -32.20 8.75
CA ILE A 596 -0.61 -32.90 8.28
C ILE A 596 -0.50 -32.73 6.76
N PHE A 597 0.67 -32.29 6.32
CA PHE A 597 1.03 -32.16 4.90
C PHE A 597 2.27 -33.01 4.63
N HIS A 598 2.12 -34.13 3.93
CA HIS A 598 3.20 -35.07 3.65
C HIS A 598 3.02 -35.70 2.27
N GLU A 599 4.09 -35.75 1.45
CA GLU A 599 4.10 -36.44 0.14
C GLU A 599 2.99 -35.97 -0.83
N GLY A 600 2.70 -34.66 -0.84
CA GLY A 600 1.64 -34.08 -1.67
C GLY A 600 0.22 -34.32 -1.16
N MET A 601 0.05 -35.12 -0.10
CA MET A 601 -1.23 -35.36 0.58
C MET A 601 -1.41 -34.44 1.78
N LYS A 602 -2.68 -34.10 2.04
CA LYS A 602 -3.15 -33.17 3.07
C LYS A 602 -4.27 -33.85 3.85
N PHE A 603 -4.18 -33.92 5.18
CA PHE A 603 -5.16 -34.58 6.04
C PHE A 603 -5.07 -34.12 7.49
N TRP A 604 -6.12 -34.35 8.28
CA TRP A 604 -6.12 -34.08 9.72
C TRP A 604 -5.65 -35.29 10.51
N SER A 605 -4.78 -35.12 11.50
CA SER A 605 -4.23 -36.23 12.29
C SER A 605 -5.29 -37.02 13.08
N CYS A 606 -6.51 -36.48 13.23
CA CYS A 606 -7.62 -37.17 13.89
C CYS A 606 -8.38 -38.15 13.00
N CYS A 607 -8.18 -38.12 11.67
CA CYS A 607 -8.95 -38.93 10.75
C CYS A 607 -8.16 -39.26 9.47
N GLU A 608 -8.50 -40.36 8.82
CA GLU A 608 -7.71 -40.87 7.69
C GLU A 608 -8.10 -40.26 6.33
N ARG A 609 -8.84 -39.15 6.31
CA ARG A 609 -9.32 -38.49 5.08
C ARG A 609 -8.20 -37.69 4.42
N LYS A 610 -7.60 -38.25 3.37
CA LYS A 610 -6.50 -37.65 2.61
C LYS A 610 -6.98 -37.03 1.30
N THR A 611 -6.42 -35.88 0.96
CA THR A 611 -6.63 -35.22 -0.33
C THR A 611 -5.33 -34.61 -0.83
N THR A 612 -5.16 -34.53 -2.14
CA THR A 612 -4.03 -33.81 -2.76
C THR A 612 -4.37 -32.34 -3.00
N ASP A 613 -5.66 -31.99 -3.09
CA ASP A 613 -6.14 -30.61 -3.27
C ASP A 613 -6.30 -29.86 -1.93
N PHE A 614 -5.87 -28.60 -1.89
CA PHE A 614 -5.89 -27.79 -0.67
C PHE A 614 -7.28 -27.25 -0.33
N GLY A 615 -8.09 -26.93 -1.34
CA GLY A 615 -9.48 -26.50 -1.14
C GLY A 615 -10.30 -27.63 -0.52
N ALA A 616 -10.21 -28.82 -1.11
CA ALA A 616 -10.83 -30.03 -0.60
C ALA A 616 -10.36 -30.42 0.81
N PHE A 617 -9.16 -30.00 1.23
CA PHE A 617 -8.65 -30.22 2.60
C PHE A 617 -9.33 -29.29 3.61
N LEU A 618 -9.49 -28.00 3.27
CA LEU A 618 -10.14 -27.02 4.13
C LEU A 618 -11.66 -27.27 4.24
N ASP A 619 -12.27 -27.86 3.23
CA ASP A 619 -13.69 -28.20 3.22
C ASP A 619 -14.02 -29.58 3.83
N GLN A 620 -13.02 -30.28 4.39
CA GLN A 620 -13.29 -31.52 5.12
C GLN A 620 -14.16 -31.24 6.35
N LEU A 621 -15.31 -31.93 6.43
CA LEU A 621 -16.17 -31.89 7.61
C LEU A 621 -15.45 -32.49 8.82
N GLY A 622 -15.56 -31.79 9.96
CA GLY A 622 -14.96 -32.19 11.23
C GLY A 622 -15.18 -33.65 11.61
N CYS A 623 -14.13 -34.30 12.11
CA CYS A 623 -14.14 -35.72 12.50
C CYS A 623 -14.72 -35.95 13.92
N SER A 624 -14.98 -34.90 14.71
CA SER A 624 -15.46 -35.00 16.09
C SER A 624 -16.49 -33.92 16.44
N ARG A 625 -17.37 -34.26 17.38
CA ARG A 625 -18.41 -33.38 17.92
C ARG A 625 -17.96 -32.83 19.27
N GLY A 626 -18.18 -31.53 19.49
CA GLY A 626 -17.82 -30.87 20.74
C GLY A 626 -18.57 -29.55 20.93
N LYS A 627 -18.12 -28.74 21.88
CA LYS A 627 -18.63 -27.38 22.09
C LYS A 627 -17.86 -26.38 21.23
N HIS A 628 -18.53 -25.32 20.81
CA HIS A 628 -17.85 -24.20 20.16
C HIS A 628 -16.84 -23.56 21.11
N CYS A 629 -15.71 -23.12 20.56
CA CYS A 629 -14.70 -22.34 21.27
C CYS A 629 -14.65 -20.97 20.60
N TRP A 630 -14.89 -19.90 21.36
CA TRP A 630 -14.98 -18.53 20.82
C TRP A 630 -13.75 -17.68 21.15
N THR A 631 -12.84 -18.23 21.94
CA THR A 631 -11.58 -17.60 22.34
C THR A 631 -10.42 -18.49 21.85
N LYS A 632 -9.31 -17.90 21.41
CA LYS A 632 -8.10 -18.68 21.12
C LYS A 632 -7.39 -18.94 22.46
N GLY A 633 -7.15 -20.21 22.79
CA GLY A 633 -6.32 -20.56 23.93
C GLY A 633 -4.93 -19.94 23.78
N LEU A 634 -4.45 -19.30 24.85
CA LEU A 634 -3.11 -18.72 24.99
C LEU A 634 -2.02 -19.78 24.96
#